data_AF-A0AAQ3Q7D5-F1
#
_entry.id   AF-A0AAQ3Q7D5-F1
#
_cell.length_a   1.000
_cell.length_b   1.000
_cell.length_c   1.000
_cell.angle_alpha   90.00
_cell.angle_beta   90.00
_cell.angle_gamma   90.00
#
_symmetry.space_group_name_H-M   'P 1'
#
loop_
_entity.id
_entity.type
_entity.pdbx_description
1 polymer ?
#
loop_
_entity_poly.entity_id
_entity_poly.type
_entity_poly.pdbx_seq_one_letter_code
_entity_poly.pdbx_strand_id
1 'polypeptide(L)'
;MSNIRRMIGVCPQFDILWDELSAQEHLHLFASIKGLPPSTIKSVAERSLTEVKLTSAARVRSGSYSGGMKRRLSVAIALIGDPKMVFLDEPTTGMDPITRRHVWDIIEDAKKGRAIVLTTHSMEEADILSDRIAIMAKGKLRCIGTSIRLKSRFGTGYIANVSFLGNTPGQTPSVYGTTPTNNAHIELVKQFFKDRLDVNPTEDNKTFLTFIIPHKKEELLTNFFAELQDREREFGITDIQLGLTTLEEVFLNIAKQAELESSSAEENLVMLNLSSGSSIQIPKGARFIAIPGTESEEHPRGLMVEVFWEQDDTGTLCISGHSPETDIPPNVQPTMNRAASRRGLRGGPVGFVIDSDQILHDH
;
A
#
# COMPACT_ATOMS: atom_id res chain seq x y z
N MET A 1 23.51 -24.76 -14.39
CA MET A 1 23.49 -23.78 -13.27
C MET A 1 24.74 -22.89 -13.22
N SER A 2 25.95 -23.40 -13.48
CA SER A 2 27.22 -22.63 -13.39
C SER A 2 27.27 -21.39 -14.30
N ASN A 3 26.77 -21.48 -15.53
CA ASN A 3 26.72 -20.33 -16.46
C ASN A 3 25.74 -19.23 -16.01
N ILE A 4 24.63 -19.61 -15.37
CA ILE A 4 23.62 -18.66 -14.89
C ILE A 4 24.18 -17.81 -13.75
N ARG A 5 24.94 -18.40 -12.83
CA ARG A 5 25.56 -17.68 -11.70
C ARG A 5 26.55 -16.60 -12.16
N ARG A 6 27.21 -16.78 -13.32
CA ARG A 6 28.09 -15.76 -13.90
C ARG A 6 27.34 -14.57 -14.48
N MET A 7 26.08 -14.74 -14.83
CA MET A 7 25.22 -13.70 -15.41
C MET A 7 24.45 -12.90 -14.37
N ILE A 8 24.51 -13.31 -13.09
CA ILE A 8 23.75 -12.72 -11.99
C ILE A 8 24.65 -11.88 -11.08
N GLY A 9 24.18 -10.68 -10.74
CA GLY A 9 24.65 -9.89 -9.60
C GLY A 9 23.64 -9.94 -8.46
N VAL A 10 24.10 -9.97 -7.20
CA VAL A 10 23.21 -9.93 -6.03
C VAL A 10 23.77 -8.92 -5.04
N CYS A 11 22.93 -8.00 -4.60
CA CYS A 11 23.17 -7.12 -3.46
C CYS A 11 22.18 -7.49 -2.36
N PRO A 12 22.60 -8.19 -1.29
CA PRO A 12 21.72 -8.51 -0.17
C PRO A 12 21.36 -7.26 0.65
N GLN A 13 20.40 -7.35 1.58
CA GLN A 13 20.05 -6.25 2.48
C GLN A 13 21.22 -5.79 3.35
N PHE A 14 22.08 -6.72 3.81
CA PHE A 14 23.28 -6.40 4.59
C PHE A 14 24.52 -6.17 3.70
N ASP A 15 25.48 -5.39 4.20
CA ASP A 15 26.72 -5.13 3.47
C ASP A 15 27.71 -6.30 3.64
N ILE A 16 28.17 -6.85 2.51
CA ILE A 16 29.17 -7.94 2.43
C ILE A 16 30.58 -7.37 2.29
N LEU A 17 30.99 -6.55 3.25
CA LEU A 17 32.27 -5.83 3.24
C LEU A 17 33.18 -6.28 4.39
N TRP A 18 34.48 -6.33 4.12
CA TRP A 18 35.54 -6.56 5.10
C TRP A 18 36.16 -5.23 5.50
N ASP A 19 36.03 -4.85 6.77
CA ASP A 19 36.41 -3.52 7.25
C ASP A 19 37.91 -3.19 7.04
N GLU A 20 38.78 -4.20 6.93
CA GLU A 20 40.21 -4.04 6.67
C GLU A 20 40.54 -3.72 5.21
N LEU A 21 39.67 -4.09 4.27
CA LEU A 21 39.90 -3.93 2.85
C LEU A 21 39.40 -2.56 2.36
N SER A 22 40.12 -1.96 1.42
CA SER A 22 39.70 -0.78 0.70
C SER A 22 38.64 -1.09 -0.35
N ALA A 23 37.91 -0.08 -0.83
CA ALA A 23 36.93 -0.27 -1.91
C ALA A 23 37.56 -0.82 -3.19
N GLN A 24 38.79 -0.39 -3.52
CA GLN A 24 39.54 -0.91 -4.66
C GLN A 24 39.85 -2.39 -4.49
N GLU A 25 40.29 -2.81 -3.31
CA GLU A 25 40.62 -4.22 -3.02
C GLU A 25 39.37 -5.11 -3.06
N HIS A 26 38.23 -4.64 -2.55
CA HIS A 26 36.95 -5.35 -2.68
C HIS A 26 36.60 -5.60 -4.15
N LEU A 27 36.64 -4.57 -4.99
CA LEU A 27 36.27 -4.71 -6.39
C LEU A 27 37.24 -5.62 -7.15
N HIS A 28 38.54 -5.56 -6.84
CA HIS A 28 39.52 -6.50 -7.39
C HIS A 28 39.22 -7.95 -6.97
N LEU A 29 38.90 -8.17 -5.69
CA LEU A 29 38.58 -9.48 -5.15
C LEU A 29 37.33 -10.06 -5.82
N PHE A 30 36.23 -9.32 -5.83
CA PHE A 30 34.97 -9.78 -6.44
C PHE A 30 35.07 -9.94 -7.96
N ALA A 31 35.85 -9.09 -8.65
CA ALA A 31 36.13 -9.26 -10.06
C ALA A 31 36.90 -10.57 -10.35
N SER A 32 37.88 -10.89 -9.50
CA SER A 32 38.66 -12.14 -9.59
C SER A 32 37.77 -13.35 -9.33
N ILE A 33 36.89 -13.30 -8.32
CA ILE A 33 35.94 -14.37 -7.99
C ILE A 33 34.95 -14.60 -9.13
N LYS A 34 34.48 -13.53 -9.80
CA LYS A 34 33.64 -13.65 -11.01
C LYS A 34 34.39 -14.23 -12.22
N GLY A 35 35.70 -14.36 -12.16
CA GLY A 35 36.53 -14.94 -13.22
C GLY A 35 36.84 -13.99 -14.36
N LEU A 36 36.89 -12.68 -14.10
CA LEU A 36 37.33 -11.70 -15.09
C LEU A 36 38.82 -11.88 -15.43
N PRO A 37 39.25 -11.66 -16.69
CA PRO A 37 40.65 -11.73 -17.06
C PRO A 37 41.50 -10.74 -16.23
N PRO A 38 42.65 -11.16 -15.67
CA PRO A 38 43.47 -10.30 -14.81
C PRO A 38 43.86 -8.95 -15.43
N SER A 39 44.04 -8.91 -16.76
CA SER A 39 44.33 -7.69 -17.52
C SER A 39 43.20 -6.64 -17.46
N THR A 40 41.95 -7.07 -17.24
CA THR A 40 40.76 -6.20 -17.24
C THR A 40 40.31 -5.80 -15.83
N ILE A 41 40.74 -6.51 -14.79
CA ILE A 41 40.25 -6.33 -13.42
C ILE A 41 40.45 -4.89 -12.95
N LYS A 42 41.65 -4.34 -13.18
CA LYS A 42 41.99 -2.97 -12.78
C LYS A 42 41.08 -1.93 -13.45
N SER A 43 40.89 -2.02 -14.76
CA SER A 43 40.06 -1.05 -15.49
C SER A 43 38.58 -1.18 -15.11
N VAL A 44 38.10 -2.41 -14.87
CA VAL A 44 36.73 -2.65 -14.43
C VAL A 44 36.50 -2.08 -13.03
N ALA A 45 37.43 -2.27 -12.09
CA ALA A 45 37.32 -1.71 -10.74
C ALA A 45 37.36 -0.18 -10.72
N GLU A 46 38.26 0.45 -11.49
CA GLU A 46 38.33 1.92 -11.62
C GLU A 46 37.04 2.49 -12.23
N ARG A 47 36.49 1.81 -13.25
CA ARG A 47 35.19 2.18 -13.82
C ARG A 47 34.07 2.05 -12.80
N SER A 48 33.97 0.94 -12.08
CA SER A 48 32.93 0.73 -11.08
C SER A 48 33.02 1.73 -9.92
N LEU A 49 34.22 2.10 -9.46
CA LEU A 49 34.41 3.17 -8.46
C LEU A 49 33.88 4.52 -8.94
N THR A 50 34.06 4.80 -10.23
CA THR A 50 33.58 6.03 -10.86
C THR A 50 32.06 6.03 -10.96
N GLU A 51 31.47 4.93 -11.42
CA GLU A 51 30.01 4.74 -11.51
C GLU A 51 29.34 4.96 -10.15
N VAL A 52 29.93 4.47 -9.05
CA VAL A 52 29.35 4.65 -7.71
C VAL A 52 29.87 5.88 -6.95
N LYS A 53 30.57 6.78 -7.64
CA LYS A 53 31.10 8.04 -7.08
C LYS A 53 31.95 7.83 -5.81
N LEU A 54 32.76 6.77 -5.77
CA LEU A 54 33.68 6.44 -4.66
C LEU A 54 35.18 6.60 -5.02
N THR A 55 35.50 7.23 -6.15
CA THR A 55 36.88 7.39 -6.63
C THR A 55 37.80 8.09 -5.62
N SER A 56 37.32 9.11 -4.91
CA SER A 56 38.11 9.84 -3.90
C SER A 56 38.44 8.99 -2.67
N ALA A 57 37.57 8.03 -2.32
CA ALA A 57 37.73 7.15 -1.18
C ALA A 57 38.29 5.77 -1.56
N ALA A 58 38.66 5.54 -2.83
CA ALA A 58 38.98 4.21 -3.36
C ALA A 58 39.99 3.38 -2.53
N ARG A 59 41.00 4.04 -1.94
CA ARG A 59 42.07 3.44 -1.12
C ARG A 59 41.80 3.50 0.39
N VAL A 60 40.68 4.08 0.79
CA VAL A 60 40.27 4.17 2.18
C VAL A 60 39.60 2.85 2.57
N ARG A 61 39.88 2.36 3.78
CA ARG A 61 39.32 1.11 4.30
C ARG A 61 37.80 1.23 4.49
N SER A 62 37.06 0.20 4.08
CA SER A 62 35.58 0.22 4.17
C SER A 62 35.08 0.29 5.61
N GLY A 63 35.89 -0.09 6.62
CA GLY A 63 35.53 0.11 8.03
C GLY A 63 35.27 1.58 8.42
N SER A 64 35.88 2.52 7.71
CA SER A 64 35.70 3.96 7.92
C SER A 64 34.59 4.59 7.06
N TYR A 65 33.92 3.79 6.21
CA TYR A 65 32.85 4.27 5.35
C TYR A 65 31.56 4.52 6.13
N SER A 66 30.85 5.59 5.77
CA SER A 66 29.46 5.75 6.20
C SER A 66 28.58 4.63 5.63
N GLY A 67 27.41 4.38 6.23
CA GLY A 67 26.48 3.37 5.72
C GLY A 67 26.12 3.58 4.25
N GLY A 68 25.95 4.84 3.83
CA GLY A 68 25.75 5.20 2.42
C GLY A 68 26.90 4.80 1.50
N MET A 69 28.13 5.01 1.93
CA MET A 69 29.33 4.62 1.17
C MET A 69 29.48 3.10 1.11
N LYS A 70 29.22 2.39 2.23
CA LYS A 70 29.22 0.93 2.28
C LYS A 70 28.22 0.35 1.28
N ARG A 71 27.00 0.87 1.28
CA ARG A 71 25.99 0.42 0.32
C ARG A 71 26.35 0.70 -1.14
N ARG A 72 26.88 1.89 -1.45
CA ARG A 72 27.33 2.20 -2.83
C ARG A 72 28.40 1.22 -3.28
N LEU A 73 29.30 0.81 -2.39
CA LEU A 73 30.27 -0.25 -2.66
C LEU A 73 29.59 -1.63 -2.85
N SER A 74 28.62 -1.99 -2.03
CA SER A 74 27.83 -3.23 -2.18
C SER A 74 27.10 -3.30 -3.53
N VAL A 75 26.52 -2.18 -3.99
CA VAL A 75 25.91 -2.06 -5.32
C VAL A 75 26.97 -2.20 -6.42
N ALA A 76 28.15 -1.58 -6.27
CA ALA A 76 29.25 -1.73 -7.22
C ALA A 76 29.70 -3.20 -7.34
N ILE A 77 29.78 -3.91 -6.22
CA ILE A 77 30.12 -5.34 -6.17
C ILE A 77 29.07 -6.17 -6.92
N ALA A 78 27.78 -5.88 -6.76
CA ALA A 78 26.73 -6.58 -7.47
C ALA A 78 26.85 -6.38 -8.99
N LEU A 79 27.17 -5.15 -9.43
CA LEU A 79 27.31 -4.74 -10.84
C LEU A 79 28.64 -5.16 -11.49
N ILE A 80 29.62 -5.64 -10.72
CA ILE A 80 30.94 -5.99 -11.24
C ILE A 80 30.84 -7.05 -12.35
N GLY A 81 31.57 -6.87 -13.45
CA GLY A 81 31.57 -7.83 -14.56
C GLY A 81 30.35 -7.80 -15.50
N ASP A 82 29.58 -6.71 -15.51
CA ASP A 82 28.42 -6.49 -16.39
C ASP A 82 27.40 -7.65 -16.39
N PRO A 83 26.83 -8.01 -15.23
CA PRO A 83 25.81 -9.04 -15.15
C PRO A 83 24.56 -8.62 -15.95
N LYS A 84 23.94 -9.59 -16.64
CA LYS A 84 22.68 -9.37 -17.38
C LYS A 84 21.45 -9.32 -16.48
N MET A 85 21.54 -9.88 -15.28
CA MET A 85 20.48 -9.88 -14.28
C MET A 85 21.05 -9.46 -12.93
N VAL A 86 20.41 -8.53 -12.24
CA VAL A 86 20.86 -8.03 -10.93
C VAL A 86 19.69 -8.08 -9.95
N PHE A 87 19.91 -8.65 -8.77
CA PHE A 87 18.96 -8.64 -7.67
C PHE A 87 19.44 -7.66 -6.60
N LEU A 88 18.61 -6.68 -6.26
CA LEU A 88 18.88 -5.70 -5.21
C LEU A 88 17.85 -5.88 -4.10
N ASP A 89 18.30 -6.35 -2.95
CA ASP A 89 17.42 -6.57 -1.81
C ASP A 89 17.46 -5.36 -0.88
N GLU A 90 16.39 -4.57 -0.86
CA GLU A 90 16.25 -3.36 -0.05
C GLU A 90 17.47 -2.41 -0.14
N PRO A 91 17.80 -1.87 -1.34
CA PRO A 91 19.03 -1.12 -1.56
C PRO A 91 19.14 0.18 -0.76
N THR A 92 18.04 0.81 -0.38
CA THR A 92 18.06 2.14 0.24
C THR A 92 17.43 2.23 1.64
N THR A 93 17.13 1.07 2.25
CA THR A 93 16.61 0.98 3.61
C THR A 93 17.59 1.61 4.61
N GLY A 94 17.07 2.43 5.53
CA GLY A 94 17.85 3.05 6.60
C GLY A 94 18.78 4.19 6.15
N MET A 95 18.66 4.64 4.90
CA MET A 95 19.47 5.76 4.37
C MET A 95 18.78 7.10 4.54
N ASP A 96 19.58 8.16 4.67
CA ASP A 96 19.10 9.53 4.53
C ASP A 96 18.62 9.82 3.09
N PRO A 97 17.71 10.81 2.90
CA PRO A 97 17.13 11.09 1.59
C PRO A 97 18.14 11.44 0.48
N ILE A 98 19.27 12.07 0.83
CA ILE A 98 20.27 12.52 -0.16
C ILE A 98 21.07 11.31 -0.65
N THR A 99 21.56 10.47 0.27
CA THR A 99 22.26 9.24 -0.06
C THR A 99 21.37 8.30 -0.86
N ARG A 100 20.09 8.18 -0.50
CA ARG A 100 19.11 7.37 -1.23
C ARG A 100 19.01 7.79 -2.70
N ARG A 101 18.85 9.08 -2.98
CA ARG A 101 18.83 9.59 -4.37
C ARG A 101 20.11 9.27 -5.14
N HIS A 102 21.27 9.38 -4.50
CA HIS A 102 22.52 8.98 -5.16
C HIS A 102 22.56 7.51 -5.53
N VAL A 103 22.01 6.62 -4.70
CA VAL A 103 21.91 5.18 -5.01
C VAL A 103 20.91 4.95 -6.14
N TRP A 104 19.78 5.67 -6.15
CA TRP A 104 18.80 5.62 -7.24
C TRP A 104 19.40 6.01 -8.58
N ASP A 105 20.15 7.11 -8.64
CA ASP A 105 20.86 7.54 -9.86
C ASP A 105 21.79 6.44 -10.39
N ILE A 106 22.54 5.79 -9.48
CA ILE A 106 23.45 4.69 -9.83
C ILE A 106 22.68 3.51 -10.41
N ILE A 107 21.55 3.14 -9.80
CA ILE A 107 20.72 2.01 -10.25
C ILE A 107 20.09 2.31 -11.62
N GLU A 108 19.59 3.53 -11.82
CA GLU A 108 18.97 3.96 -13.08
C GLU A 108 20.00 4.02 -14.21
N ASP A 109 21.19 4.57 -13.97
CA ASP A 109 22.30 4.54 -14.93
C ASP A 109 22.74 3.11 -15.24
N ALA A 110 22.74 2.25 -14.22
CA ALA A 110 23.04 0.84 -14.35
C ALA A 110 21.94 0.03 -15.03
N LYS A 111 20.72 0.55 -15.24
CA LYS A 111 19.62 -0.21 -15.82
C LYS A 111 19.84 -0.54 -17.30
N LYS A 112 20.60 0.28 -18.03
CA LYS A 112 20.82 0.15 -19.47
C LYS A 112 21.45 -1.19 -19.84
N GLY A 113 20.74 -1.99 -20.65
CA GLY A 113 21.24 -3.26 -21.20
C GLY A 113 21.25 -4.43 -20.22
N ARG A 114 20.55 -4.33 -19.07
CA ARG A 114 20.40 -5.40 -18.09
C ARG A 114 19.01 -5.39 -17.44
N ALA A 115 18.63 -6.50 -16.82
CA ALA A 115 17.41 -6.61 -16.03
C ALA A 115 17.76 -6.47 -14.54
N ILE A 116 17.13 -5.53 -13.85
CA ILE A 116 17.30 -5.33 -12.41
C ILE A 116 15.98 -5.70 -11.73
N VAL A 117 16.05 -6.57 -10.74
CA VAL A 117 14.94 -6.93 -9.85
C VAL A 117 15.26 -6.34 -8.48
N LEU A 118 14.41 -5.44 -8.01
CA LEU A 118 14.59 -4.73 -6.76
C LEU A 118 13.41 -5.05 -5.84
N THR A 119 13.71 -5.44 -4.59
CA THR A 119 12.72 -5.55 -3.52
C THR A 119 12.82 -4.33 -2.63
N THR A 120 11.68 -3.74 -2.30
CA THR A 120 11.61 -2.55 -1.48
C THR A 120 10.28 -2.46 -0.77
N HIS A 121 10.29 -1.83 0.41
CA HIS A 121 9.08 -1.39 1.10
C HIS A 121 8.78 0.09 0.84
N SER A 122 9.67 0.81 0.14
CA SER A 122 9.46 2.21 -0.25
C SER A 122 8.70 2.26 -1.57
N MET A 123 7.46 2.76 -1.52
CA MET A 123 6.66 2.91 -2.74
C MET A 123 7.21 4.03 -3.64
N GLU A 124 7.83 5.07 -3.07
CA GLU A 124 8.56 6.11 -3.82
C GLU A 124 9.71 5.51 -4.64
N GLU A 125 10.51 4.61 -4.05
CA GLU A 125 11.58 3.90 -4.75
C GLU A 125 11.04 3.06 -5.91
N ALA A 126 9.95 2.32 -5.65
CA ALA A 126 9.30 1.50 -6.66
C ALA A 126 8.76 2.33 -7.82
N ASP A 127 8.14 3.49 -7.54
CA ASP A 127 7.58 4.40 -8.54
C ASP A 127 8.65 4.99 -9.46
N ILE A 128 9.81 5.36 -8.89
CA ILE A 128 10.87 6.06 -9.61
C ILE A 128 11.75 5.11 -10.44
N LEU A 129 12.17 3.98 -9.87
CA LEU A 129 13.15 3.10 -10.52
C LEU A 129 12.55 2.04 -11.43
N SER A 130 11.29 1.64 -11.18
CA SER A 130 10.74 0.42 -11.76
C SER A 130 9.96 0.68 -13.04
N ASP A 131 10.26 -0.07 -14.11
CA ASP A 131 9.40 -0.09 -15.30
C ASP A 131 8.07 -0.81 -15.03
N ARG A 132 8.12 -1.82 -14.14
CA ARG A 132 6.99 -2.63 -13.72
C ARG A 132 7.12 -2.95 -12.24
N ILE A 133 6.01 -2.84 -11.54
CA ILE A 133 5.89 -3.07 -10.11
C ILE A 133 5.05 -4.32 -9.90
N ALA A 134 5.51 -5.18 -8.99
CA ALA A 134 4.89 -6.42 -8.61
C ALA A 134 4.57 -6.35 -7.10
N ILE A 135 3.30 -6.44 -6.74
CA ILE A 135 2.88 -6.40 -5.33
C ILE A 135 2.61 -7.82 -4.86
N MET A 136 3.31 -8.23 -3.81
CA MET A 136 3.17 -9.53 -3.17
C MET A 136 2.53 -9.37 -1.79
N ALA A 137 1.53 -10.19 -1.48
CA ALA A 137 0.90 -10.25 -0.16
C ALA A 137 0.63 -11.71 0.22
N LYS A 138 0.85 -12.07 1.49
CA LYS A 138 0.67 -13.43 2.03
C LYS A 138 1.31 -14.52 1.13
N GLY A 139 2.53 -14.26 0.65
CA GLY A 139 3.30 -15.20 -0.18
C GLY A 139 2.79 -15.39 -1.62
N LYS A 140 1.82 -14.60 -2.08
CA LYS A 140 1.27 -14.66 -3.44
C LYS A 140 1.43 -13.33 -4.16
N LEU A 141 1.80 -13.39 -5.45
CA LEU A 141 1.80 -12.21 -6.32
C LEU A 141 0.34 -11.81 -6.59
N ARG A 142 -0.05 -10.60 -6.18
CA ARG A 142 -1.43 -10.10 -6.28
C ARG A 142 -1.65 -9.34 -7.58
N CYS A 143 -0.70 -8.50 -7.94
CA CYS A 143 -0.76 -7.76 -9.20
C CYS A 143 0.64 -7.44 -9.73
N ILE A 144 0.70 -7.18 -11.04
CA ILE A 144 1.89 -6.71 -11.73
C ILE A 144 1.49 -5.73 -12.84
N GLY A 145 2.20 -4.61 -12.94
CA GLY A 145 1.89 -3.58 -13.92
C GLY A 145 2.82 -2.39 -13.84
N THR A 146 2.66 -1.41 -14.72
CA THR A 146 3.29 -0.09 -14.54
C THR A 146 2.62 0.61 -13.37
N SER A 147 3.31 1.58 -12.75
CA SER A 147 2.74 2.38 -11.66
C SER A 147 1.38 2.98 -12.01
N ILE A 148 1.28 3.61 -13.18
CA ILE A 148 0.02 4.20 -13.70
C ILE A 148 -1.09 3.15 -13.81
N ARG A 149 -0.79 1.96 -14.34
CA ARG A 149 -1.77 0.89 -14.48
C ARG A 149 -2.24 0.34 -13.13
N LEU A 150 -1.34 0.25 -12.16
CA LEU A 150 -1.70 -0.19 -10.80
C LEU A 150 -2.58 0.85 -10.11
N LYS A 151 -2.20 2.13 -10.17
CA LYS A 151 -2.99 3.27 -9.66
C LYS A 151 -4.38 3.31 -10.29
N SER A 152 -4.49 3.18 -11.60
CA SER A 152 -5.79 3.19 -12.30
C SER A 152 -6.67 1.98 -11.99
N ARG A 153 -6.09 0.77 -11.81
CA ARG A 153 -6.87 -0.46 -11.62
C ARG A 153 -7.26 -0.72 -10.17
N PHE A 154 -6.37 -0.40 -9.24
CA PHE A 154 -6.51 -0.74 -7.81
C PHE A 154 -6.58 0.50 -6.91
N GLY A 155 -6.36 1.68 -7.47
CA GLY A 155 -6.56 2.93 -6.77
C GLY A 155 -8.04 3.19 -6.52
N THR A 156 -8.30 3.98 -5.51
CA THR A 156 -9.64 4.40 -5.08
C THR A 156 -10.19 5.53 -5.94
N GLY A 157 -9.34 6.16 -6.77
CA GLY A 157 -9.73 7.14 -7.77
C GLY A 157 -8.78 8.33 -7.84
N TYR A 158 -9.35 9.53 -7.92
CA TYR A 158 -8.63 10.79 -7.85
C TYR A 158 -8.72 11.36 -6.43
N ILE A 159 -7.63 11.92 -5.93
CA ILE A 159 -7.60 12.60 -4.63
C ILE A 159 -7.69 14.09 -4.91
N ALA A 160 -8.76 14.73 -4.45
CA ALA A 160 -8.94 16.17 -4.55
C ALA A 160 -8.76 16.81 -3.17
N ASN A 161 -7.71 17.61 -3.00
CA ASN A 161 -7.48 18.42 -1.81
C ASN A 161 -7.95 19.85 -2.09
N VAL A 162 -8.90 20.33 -1.28
CA VAL A 162 -9.43 21.69 -1.38
C VAL A 162 -9.00 22.45 -0.13
N SER A 163 -8.20 23.49 -0.31
CA SER A 163 -7.69 24.32 0.80
C SER A 163 -8.49 25.60 0.93
N PHE A 164 -8.76 26.00 2.18
CA PHE A 164 -9.50 27.21 2.53
C PHE A 164 -8.60 28.22 3.22
N LEU A 165 -8.98 29.49 3.16
CA LEU A 165 -8.31 30.56 3.89
C LEU A 165 -8.51 30.41 5.39
N GLY A 166 -7.64 29.65 6.07
CA GLY A 166 -7.54 29.65 7.52
C GLY A 166 -6.81 30.90 8.01
N ASN A 167 -7.37 31.62 8.97
CA ASN A 167 -6.68 32.71 9.67
C ASN A 167 -5.25 32.25 10.05
N THR A 168 -4.23 32.83 9.43
CA THR A 168 -2.85 32.71 9.91
C THR A 168 -2.81 33.08 11.40
N PRO A 169 -2.17 32.30 12.28
CA PRO A 169 -1.97 32.68 13.67
C PRO A 169 -1.07 33.92 13.68
N GLY A 170 -1.66 35.10 13.87
CA GLY A 170 -0.92 36.38 13.88
C GLY A 170 -1.62 37.56 13.22
N GLN A 171 -2.73 37.38 12.50
CA GLN A 171 -3.51 38.51 12.00
C GLN A 171 -4.66 38.84 12.97
N THR A 172 -4.59 40.04 13.55
CA THR A 172 -5.66 40.60 14.40
C THR A 172 -6.97 40.67 13.60
N PRO A 173 -8.12 40.27 14.17
CA PRO A 173 -9.38 40.34 13.47
C PRO A 173 -9.71 41.81 13.18
N SER A 174 -9.77 42.17 11.89
CA SER A 174 -10.30 43.45 11.45
C SER A 174 -11.81 43.49 11.74
N VAL A 175 -12.24 44.52 12.47
CA VAL A 175 -13.59 44.72 13.02
C VAL A 175 -14.61 45.20 11.97
N TYR A 176 -14.26 45.24 10.68
CA TYR A 176 -15.18 45.69 9.64
C TYR A 176 -15.18 44.74 8.44
N GLY A 177 -16.17 43.84 8.43
CA GLY A 177 -16.47 42.98 7.29
C GLY A 177 -17.14 41.68 7.74
N THR A 178 -18.43 41.55 7.46
CA THR A 178 -19.17 40.27 7.51
C THR A 178 -18.60 39.32 6.46
N THR A 179 -17.47 38.65 6.75
CA THR A 179 -17.08 37.43 6.04
C THR A 179 -17.85 36.26 6.64
N PRO A 180 -18.45 35.38 5.82
CA PRO A 180 -19.04 34.14 6.30
C PRO A 180 -17.98 33.37 7.09
N THR A 181 -18.39 32.74 8.18
CA THR A 181 -17.47 31.89 8.97
C THR A 181 -16.91 30.80 8.05
N ASN A 182 -15.61 30.49 8.13
CA ASN A 182 -14.99 29.42 7.33
C ASN A 182 -15.79 28.11 7.32
N ASN A 183 -16.50 27.81 8.41
CA ASN A 183 -17.38 26.65 8.50
C ASN A 183 -18.53 26.66 7.48
N ALA A 184 -19.11 27.82 7.15
CA ALA A 184 -20.17 27.90 6.15
C ALA A 184 -19.66 27.57 4.74
N HIS A 185 -18.47 28.08 4.38
CA HIS A 185 -17.80 27.78 3.12
C HIS A 185 -17.44 26.29 3.00
N ILE A 186 -16.91 25.70 4.08
CA ILE A 186 -16.60 24.26 4.15
C ILE A 186 -17.85 23.41 3.90
N GLU A 187 -18.98 23.74 4.54
CA GLU A 187 -20.24 23.00 4.35
C GLU A 187 -20.81 23.16 2.93
N LEU A 188 -20.68 24.33 2.31
CA LEU A 188 -21.05 24.54 0.90
C LEU A 188 -20.24 23.64 -0.03
N VAL A 189 -18.93 23.51 0.19
CA VAL A 189 -18.08 22.61 -0.60
C VAL A 189 -18.46 21.15 -0.37
N LYS A 190 -18.71 20.73 0.88
CA LYS A 190 -19.18 19.36 1.18
C LYS A 190 -20.49 19.05 0.46
N GLN A 191 -21.46 19.96 0.50
CA GLN A 191 -22.72 19.80 -0.22
C GLN A 191 -22.50 19.75 -1.72
N PHE A 192 -21.64 20.61 -2.28
CA PHE A 192 -21.34 20.60 -3.70
C PHE A 192 -20.74 19.27 -4.19
N PHE A 193 -19.74 18.75 -3.46
CA PHE A 193 -19.15 17.43 -3.76
C PHE A 193 -20.16 16.29 -3.60
N LYS A 194 -21.06 16.38 -2.62
CA LYS A 194 -22.13 15.40 -2.41
C LYS A 194 -23.20 15.45 -3.52
N ASP A 195 -23.64 16.63 -3.91
CA ASP A 195 -24.71 16.80 -4.90
C ASP A 195 -24.26 16.47 -6.32
N ARG A 196 -23.02 16.80 -6.67
CA ARG A 196 -22.49 16.59 -8.04
C ARG A 196 -21.79 15.26 -8.22
N LEU A 197 -21.07 14.82 -7.20
CA LEU A 197 -20.21 13.63 -7.29
C LEU A 197 -20.58 12.57 -6.27
N ASP A 198 -21.59 12.73 -5.41
CA ASP A 198 -22.01 11.76 -4.38
C ASP A 198 -20.80 11.15 -3.64
N VAL A 199 -19.95 12.03 -3.12
CA VAL A 199 -18.74 11.70 -2.35
C VAL A 199 -18.68 12.55 -1.10
N ASN A 200 -18.28 11.89 0.00
CA ASN A 200 -18.06 12.54 1.29
C ASN A 200 -16.56 12.79 1.49
N PRO A 201 -16.18 13.81 2.28
CA PRO A 201 -14.78 14.06 2.61
C PRO A 201 -14.20 12.86 3.38
N THR A 202 -13.02 12.41 2.97
CA THR A 202 -12.24 11.39 3.67
C THR A 202 -11.50 12.01 4.85
N GLU A 203 -11.01 13.24 4.69
CA GLU A 203 -10.47 14.05 5.79
C GLU A 203 -11.20 15.39 5.85
N ASP A 204 -11.64 15.74 7.06
CA ASP A 204 -12.40 16.95 7.35
C ASP A 204 -11.61 17.81 8.34
N ASN A 205 -10.89 18.81 7.83
CA ASN A 205 -10.16 19.77 8.63
C ASN A 205 -10.65 21.20 8.37
N LYS A 206 -10.43 22.11 9.32
CA LYS A 206 -10.87 23.51 9.22
C LYS A 206 -10.12 24.32 8.17
N THR A 207 -9.01 23.78 7.65
CA THR A 207 -8.12 24.44 6.69
C THR A 207 -8.09 23.75 5.34
N PHE A 208 -8.44 22.47 5.26
CA PHE A 208 -8.51 21.72 4.01
C PHE A 208 -9.51 20.56 4.11
N LEU A 209 -10.05 20.17 2.96
CA LEU A 209 -10.88 18.97 2.78
C LEU A 209 -10.21 18.05 1.77
N THR A 210 -10.20 16.75 2.07
CA THR A 210 -9.67 15.71 1.17
C THR A 210 -10.82 14.84 0.68
N PHE A 211 -10.99 14.72 -0.63
CA PHE A 211 -12.01 13.88 -1.26
C PHE A 211 -11.37 12.80 -2.12
N ILE A 212 -11.95 11.60 -2.09
CA ILE A 212 -11.59 10.50 -3.00
C ILE A 212 -12.71 10.35 -4.03
N ILE A 213 -12.42 10.68 -5.28
CA ILE A 213 -13.39 10.65 -6.38
C ILE A 213 -13.18 9.37 -7.20
N PRO A 214 -14.13 8.41 -7.19
CA PRO A 214 -13.98 7.14 -7.91
C PRO A 214 -13.78 7.32 -9.42
N HIS A 215 -12.97 6.45 -10.04
CA HIS A 215 -12.74 6.46 -11.50
C HIS A 215 -14.02 6.36 -12.34
N LYS A 216 -15.09 5.75 -11.81
CA LYS A 216 -16.39 5.69 -12.49
C LYS A 216 -17.02 7.07 -12.74
N LYS A 217 -16.59 8.10 -11.99
CA LYS A 217 -17.09 9.48 -12.07
C LYS A 217 -16.15 10.40 -12.87
N GLU A 218 -15.15 9.84 -13.56
CA GLU A 218 -14.14 10.58 -14.33
C GLU A 218 -14.74 11.48 -15.42
N GLU A 219 -15.78 11.01 -16.13
CA GLU A 219 -16.47 11.79 -17.17
C GLU A 219 -17.14 13.06 -16.61
N LEU A 220 -17.50 13.06 -15.32
CA LEU A 220 -18.14 14.20 -14.66
C LEU A 220 -17.12 15.24 -14.20
N LEU A 221 -15.83 14.87 -14.08
CA LEU A 221 -14.80 15.73 -13.51
C LEU A 221 -14.58 17.00 -14.33
N THR A 222 -14.66 16.94 -15.66
CA THR A 222 -14.44 18.11 -16.52
C THR A 222 -15.45 19.22 -16.24
N ASN A 223 -16.74 18.86 -16.19
CA ASN A 223 -17.81 19.83 -15.91
C ASN A 223 -17.80 20.24 -14.44
N PHE A 224 -17.50 19.30 -13.54
CA PHE A 224 -17.41 19.54 -12.11
C PHE A 224 -16.34 20.58 -11.75
N PHE A 225 -15.11 20.42 -12.23
CA PHE A 225 -14.02 21.35 -11.94
C PHE A 225 -14.22 22.70 -12.62
N ALA A 226 -14.87 22.75 -13.78
CA ALA A 226 -15.28 24.01 -14.40
C ALA A 226 -16.27 24.78 -13.51
N GLU A 227 -17.33 24.11 -13.02
CA GLU A 227 -18.32 24.72 -12.12
C GLU A 227 -17.70 25.10 -10.76
N LEU A 228 -16.77 24.28 -10.24
CA LEU A 228 -16.05 24.56 -9.00
C LEU A 228 -15.16 25.80 -9.13
N GLN A 229 -14.48 25.97 -10.28
CA GLN A 229 -13.62 27.12 -10.57
C GLN A 229 -14.45 28.40 -10.78
N ASP A 230 -15.59 28.32 -11.45
CA ASP A 230 -16.49 29.46 -11.62
C ASP A 230 -17.05 29.98 -10.28
N ARG A 231 -17.22 29.07 -9.31
CA ARG A 231 -17.76 29.35 -7.97
C ARG A 231 -16.69 29.40 -6.87
N GLU A 232 -15.41 29.43 -7.22
CA GLU A 232 -14.30 29.39 -6.27
C GLU A 232 -14.40 30.49 -5.19
N ARG A 233 -14.79 31.71 -5.60
CA ARG A 233 -14.99 32.86 -4.71
C ARG A 233 -16.18 32.72 -3.77
N GLU A 234 -17.24 32.05 -4.22
CA GLU A 234 -18.43 31.75 -3.40
C GLU A 234 -18.09 30.70 -2.34
N PHE A 235 -17.28 29.70 -2.73
CA PHE A 235 -16.82 28.63 -1.87
C PHE A 235 -15.64 29.01 -0.96
N GLY A 236 -15.04 30.18 -1.13
CA GLY A 236 -13.90 30.61 -0.30
C GLY A 236 -12.67 29.71 -0.43
N ILE A 237 -12.50 29.07 -1.59
CA ILE A 237 -11.40 28.16 -1.88
C ILE A 237 -10.15 28.99 -2.22
N THR A 238 -9.00 28.57 -1.72
CA THR A 238 -7.70 29.19 -2.01
C THR A 238 -6.88 28.39 -3.01
N ASP A 239 -6.93 27.06 -2.89
CA ASP A 239 -6.15 26.15 -3.73
C ASP A 239 -6.89 24.82 -3.88
N ILE A 240 -6.80 24.23 -5.08
CA ILE A 240 -7.38 22.92 -5.40
C ILE A 240 -6.27 22.07 -6.01
N GLN A 241 -5.94 20.97 -5.35
CA GLN A 241 -4.95 20.02 -5.84
C GLN A 241 -5.64 18.72 -6.21
N LEU A 242 -5.48 18.32 -7.46
CA LEU A 242 -5.95 17.04 -7.96
C LEU A 242 -4.75 16.10 -8.16
N GLY A 243 -4.76 14.99 -7.44
CA GLY A 243 -3.77 13.93 -7.53
C GLY A 243 -4.40 12.60 -7.96
N LEU A 244 -3.55 11.70 -8.42
CA LEU A 244 -3.90 10.28 -8.54
C LEU A 244 -3.67 9.59 -7.20
N THR A 245 -4.38 8.49 -6.96
CA THR A 245 -4.07 7.59 -5.85
C THR A 245 -2.58 7.22 -5.83
N THR A 246 -1.98 7.20 -4.65
CA THR A 246 -0.57 6.84 -4.44
C THR A 246 -0.37 5.32 -4.54
N LEU A 247 0.88 4.87 -4.72
CA LEU A 247 1.16 3.43 -4.69
C LEU A 247 0.97 2.83 -3.29
N GLU A 248 1.18 3.64 -2.26
CA GLU A 248 0.91 3.32 -0.86
C GLU A 248 -0.56 2.94 -0.65
N GLU A 249 -1.49 3.75 -1.16
CA GLU A 249 -2.92 3.46 -1.07
C GLU A 249 -3.30 2.20 -1.87
N VAL A 250 -2.75 2.03 -3.08
CA VAL A 250 -2.93 0.81 -3.88
C VAL A 250 -2.47 -0.42 -3.08
N PHE A 251 -1.29 -0.33 -2.45
CA PHE A 251 -0.73 -1.40 -1.64
C PHE A 251 -1.63 -1.73 -0.44
N LEU A 252 -2.08 -0.72 0.30
CA LEU A 252 -2.98 -0.90 1.46
C LEU A 252 -4.30 -1.56 1.04
N ASN A 253 -4.88 -1.17 -0.09
CA ASN A 253 -6.10 -1.78 -0.61
C ASN A 253 -5.89 -3.26 -0.96
N ILE A 254 -4.80 -3.58 -1.67
CA ILE A 254 -4.46 -4.96 -2.04
C ILE A 254 -4.15 -5.82 -0.80
N ALA A 255 -3.48 -5.25 0.20
CA ALA A 255 -3.18 -5.93 1.45
C ALA A 255 -4.46 -6.25 2.23
N LYS A 256 -5.38 -5.28 2.38
CA LYS A 256 -6.70 -5.49 3.00
C LYS A 256 -7.50 -6.58 2.28
N GLN A 257 -7.55 -6.55 0.94
CA GLN A 257 -8.21 -7.59 0.15
C GLN A 257 -7.56 -8.97 0.35
N ALA A 258 -6.22 -9.04 0.39
CA ALA A 258 -5.51 -10.28 0.65
C ALA A 258 -5.79 -10.85 2.04
N GLU A 259 -5.95 -9.99 3.05
CA GLU A 259 -6.32 -10.40 4.40
C GLU A 259 -7.73 -10.97 4.48
N LEU A 260 -8.70 -10.31 3.85
CA LEU A 260 -10.08 -10.79 3.75
C LEU A 260 -10.15 -12.14 3.02
N GLU A 261 -9.42 -12.29 1.91
CA GLU A 261 -9.30 -13.57 1.19
C GLU A 261 -8.59 -14.66 1.99
N SER A 262 -7.53 -14.32 2.73
CA SER A 262 -6.85 -15.30 3.59
C SER A 262 -7.73 -15.69 4.78
N SER A 263 -8.49 -14.78 5.35
CA SER A 263 -9.39 -15.06 6.47
C SER A 263 -10.57 -15.95 6.04
N SER A 264 -11.08 -15.73 4.83
CA SER A 264 -12.11 -16.59 4.22
C SER A 264 -11.56 -17.94 3.75
N ALA A 265 -10.30 -18.01 3.30
CA ALA A 265 -9.66 -19.25 2.85
C ALA A 265 -9.05 -20.11 3.98
N GLU A 266 -8.61 -19.49 5.08
CA GLU A 266 -8.02 -20.20 6.23
C GLU A 266 -9.07 -20.75 7.21
N GLU A 267 -10.37 -20.55 6.96
CA GLU A 267 -11.45 -21.04 7.83
C GLU A 267 -11.19 -20.71 9.32
N ASN A 268 -10.59 -19.54 9.60
CA ASN A 268 -10.30 -19.10 10.96
C ASN A 268 -11.62 -18.70 11.63
N LEU A 269 -12.19 -19.62 12.40
CA LEU A 269 -13.40 -19.41 13.18
C LEU A 269 -13.07 -18.59 14.43
N VAL A 270 -13.78 -17.48 14.64
CA VAL A 270 -13.74 -16.65 15.84
C VAL A 270 -15.03 -16.85 16.62
N MET A 271 -14.95 -16.85 17.95
CA MET A 271 -16.13 -16.93 18.81
C MET A 271 -16.84 -15.57 18.85
N LEU A 272 -18.10 -15.52 18.45
CA LEU A 272 -19.02 -14.41 18.66
C LEU A 272 -19.91 -14.73 19.85
N ASN A 273 -19.97 -13.81 20.83
CA ASN A 273 -20.94 -13.87 21.92
C ASN A 273 -22.14 -13.00 21.56
N LEU A 274 -23.32 -13.61 21.49
CA LEU A 274 -24.57 -12.93 21.18
C LEU A 274 -25.16 -12.27 22.44
N SER A 275 -25.99 -11.25 22.23
CA SER A 275 -26.76 -10.59 23.29
C SER A 275 -27.72 -11.52 24.03
N SER A 276 -28.14 -12.62 23.39
CA SER A 276 -28.95 -13.70 23.98
C SER A 276 -28.16 -14.59 24.95
N GLY A 277 -26.84 -14.39 25.10
CA GLY A 277 -25.97 -15.21 25.95
C GLY A 277 -25.45 -16.49 25.29
N SER A 278 -25.79 -16.73 24.03
CA SER A 278 -25.28 -17.85 23.23
C SER A 278 -23.95 -17.48 22.55
N SER A 279 -23.02 -18.44 22.46
CA SER A 279 -21.75 -18.24 21.76
C SER A 279 -21.70 -19.09 20.48
N ILE A 280 -21.45 -18.45 19.34
CA ILE A 280 -21.38 -19.10 18.03
C ILE A 280 -19.99 -18.92 17.40
N GLN A 281 -19.56 -19.89 16.60
CA GLN A 281 -18.33 -19.79 15.83
C GLN A 281 -18.62 -19.19 14.45
N ILE A 282 -17.94 -18.10 14.12
CA ILE A 282 -18.13 -17.38 12.85
C ILE A 282 -16.81 -17.27 12.09
N PRO A 283 -16.81 -17.35 10.75
CA PRO A 283 -15.60 -17.10 9.97
C PRO A 283 -15.10 -15.67 10.16
N LYS A 284 -13.80 -15.51 10.35
CA LYS A 284 -13.16 -14.22 10.54
C LYS A 284 -13.41 -13.30 9.33
N GLY A 285 -13.95 -12.10 9.58
CA GLY A 285 -14.29 -11.12 8.55
C GLY A 285 -15.68 -11.29 7.92
N ALA A 286 -16.49 -12.26 8.37
CA ALA A 286 -17.86 -12.39 7.91
C ALA A 286 -18.73 -11.24 8.44
N ARG A 287 -19.43 -10.55 7.53
CA ARG A 287 -20.28 -9.40 7.89
C ARG A 287 -21.67 -9.81 8.35
N PHE A 288 -22.31 -10.76 7.69
CA PHE A 288 -23.66 -11.22 8.04
C PHE A 288 -23.64 -12.71 8.38
N ILE A 289 -24.16 -13.06 9.56
CA ILE A 289 -24.16 -14.42 10.08
C ILE A 289 -25.58 -14.82 10.48
N ALA A 290 -26.06 -15.94 9.95
CA ALA A 290 -27.27 -16.61 10.43
C ALA A 290 -26.97 -17.45 11.69
N ILE A 291 -27.84 -17.33 12.69
CA ILE A 291 -27.73 -18.03 13.98
C ILE A 291 -28.41 -19.41 13.86
N PRO A 292 -27.66 -20.51 14.03
CA PRO A 292 -28.22 -21.86 13.91
C PRO A 292 -29.22 -22.15 15.05
N GLY A 293 -30.34 -22.80 14.72
CA GLY A 293 -31.33 -23.25 15.70
C GLY A 293 -32.33 -22.17 16.17
N THR A 294 -32.38 -21.02 15.50
CA THR A 294 -33.34 -19.93 15.79
C THR A 294 -34.60 -19.99 14.91
N GLU A 295 -34.79 -21.06 14.15
CA GLU A 295 -35.98 -21.29 13.34
C GLU A 295 -37.19 -21.59 14.24
N SER A 296 -38.22 -20.74 14.19
CA SER A 296 -39.45 -20.86 14.97
C SER A 296 -40.69 -20.54 14.13
N GLU A 297 -41.89 -20.75 14.68
CA GLU A 297 -43.13 -20.34 14.00
C GLU A 297 -43.21 -18.82 13.75
N GLU A 298 -42.52 -18.02 14.57
CA GLU A 298 -42.43 -16.56 14.42
C GLU A 298 -41.29 -16.15 13.47
N HIS A 299 -40.22 -16.96 13.39
CA HIS A 299 -39.02 -16.71 12.58
C HIS A 299 -38.71 -17.92 11.68
N PRO A 300 -39.47 -18.14 10.59
CA PRO A 300 -39.44 -19.39 9.81
C PRO A 300 -38.12 -19.66 9.07
N ARG A 301 -37.20 -18.69 9.03
CA ARG A 301 -35.86 -18.84 8.44
C ARG A 301 -34.73 -18.67 9.46
N GLY A 302 -35.06 -18.39 10.71
CA GLY A 302 -34.09 -18.03 11.75
C GLY A 302 -33.67 -16.58 11.72
N LEU A 303 -32.81 -16.24 12.68
CA LEU A 303 -32.30 -14.90 12.94
C LEU A 303 -30.87 -14.74 12.40
N MET A 304 -30.50 -13.52 12.04
CA MET A 304 -29.15 -13.11 11.67
C MET A 304 -28.64 -11.93 12.49
N VAL A 305 -27.32 -11.77 12.48
CA VAL A 305 -26.60 -10.63 13.04
C VAL A 305 -25.60 -10.08 12.03
N GLU A 306 -25.47 -8.76 12.00
CA GLU A 306 -24.36 -8.07 11.36
C GLU A 306 -23.20 -7.98 12.36
N VAL A 307 -22.00 -8.40 11.97
CA VAL A 307 -20.80 -8.42 12.81
C VAL A 307 -19.89 -7.27 12.40
N PHE A 308 -19.53 -6.45 13.38
CA PHE A 308 -18.59 -5.35 13.22
C PHE A 308 -17.18 -5.81 13.58
N TRP A 309 -16.22 -5.41 12.77
CA TRP A 309 -14.82 -5.80 12.92
C TRP A 309 -13.94 -4.55 13.03
N GLU A 310 -12.99 -4.59 13.96
CA GLU A 310 -11.93 -3.59 14.11
C GLU A 310 -10.56 -4.26 13.97
N GLN A 311 -9.50 -3.46 13.82
CA GLN A 311 -8.12 -3.94 13.85
C GLN A 311 -7.50 -3.59 15.20
N ASP A 312 -6.88 -4.58 15.84
CA ASP A 312 -6.07 -4.33 17.03
C ASP A 312 -4.71 -3.69 16.69
N ASP A 313 -3.94 -3.34 17.73
CA ASP A 313 -2.61 -2.72 17.60
C ASP A 313 -1.59 -3.60 16.84
N THR A 314 -1.91 -4.87 16.60
CA THR A 314 -1.08 -5.82 15.82
C THR A 314 -1.53 -5.94 14.36
N GLY A 315 -2.58 -5.20 13.96
CA GLY A 315 -3.19 -5.28 12.63
C GLY A 315 -4.11 -6.49 12.45
N THR A 316 -4.42 -7.21 13.53
CA THR A 316 -5.27 -8.40 13.48
C THR A 316 -6.73 -8.00 13.60
N LEU A 317 -7.58 -8.45 12.66
CA LEU A 317 -9.03 -8.26 12.74
C LEU A 317 -9.62 -8.93 14.00
N CYS A 318 -10.36 -8.16 14.79
CA CYS A 318 -11.08 -8.59 15.99
C CYS A 318 -12.55 -8.13 15.92
N ILE A 319 -13.44 -8.82 16.61
CA ILE A 319 -14.87 -8.46 16.65
C ILE A 319 -15.02 -7.24 17.57
N SER A 320 -15.50 -6.13 17.03
CA SER A 320 -15.79 -4.93 17.83
C SER A 320 -17.22 -4.92 18.38
N GLY A 321 -18.14 -5.62 17.72
CA GLY A 321 -19.52 -5.80 18.18
C GLY A 321 -20.41 -6.52 17.17
N HIS A 322 -21.70 -6.58 17.45
CA HIS A 322 -22.70 -7.09 16.52
C HIS A 322 -24.02 -6.31 16.63
N SER A 323 -24.83 -6.30 15.57
CA SER A 323 -26.18 -5.74 15.56
C SER A 323 -27.16 -6.56 16.42
N PRO A 324 -28.36 -6.03 16.75
CA PRO A 324 -29.44 -6.86 17.29
C PRO A 324 -29.75 -8.05 16.36
N GLU A 325 -30.28 -9.12 16.96
CA GLU A 325 -30.76 -10.29 16.23
C GLU A 325 -31.98 -9.88 15.38
N THR A 326 -31.90 -10.08 14.07
CA THR A 326 -32.92 -9.63 13.10
C THR A 326 -33.34 -10.78 12.18
N ASP A 327 -34.54 -10.73 11.62
CA ASP A 327 -35.02 -11.76 10.70
C ASP A 327 -34.20 -11.84 9.41
N ILE A 328 -33.93 -13.07 8.95
CA ILE A 328 -33.27 -13.29 7.66
C ILE A 328 -34.23 -12.87 6.52
N PRO A 329 -33.82 -11.94 5.64
CA PRO A 329 -34.66 -11.47 4.54
C PRO A 329 -35.09 -12.60 3.59
N PRO A 330 -36.27 -12.47 2.93
CA PRO A 330 -36.83 -13.54 2.13
C PRO A 330 -36.05 -13.89 0.85
N ASN A 331 -35.11 -13.03 0.44
CA ASN A 331 -34.29 -13.20 -0.76
C ASN A 331 -32.92 -13.86 -0.48
N VAL A 332 -32.61 -14.15 0.79
CA VAL A 332 -31.32 -14.66 1.23
C VAL A 332 -31.40 -16.17 1.46
N GLN A 333 -30.47 -16.93 0.89
CA GLN A 333 -30.24 -18.33 1.28
C GLN A 333 -28.93 -18.42 2.05
N PRO A 334 -28.95 -18.87 3.32
CA PRO A 334 -27.71 -19.08 4.06
C PRO A 334 -26.89 -20.16 3.36
N THR A 335 -25.68 -19.79 2.95
CA THR A 335 -24.78 -20.70 2.26
C THR A 335 -24.28 -21.74 3.26
N MET A 336 -24.66 -23.00 3.06
CA MET A 336 -24.19 -24.09 3.92
C MET A 336 -22.68 -24.22 3.78
N ASN A 337 -21.94 -23.90 4.85
CA ASN A 337 -20.49 -24.02 4.84
C ASN A 337 -20.13 -25.50 4.69
N ARG A 338 -19.59 -25.90 3.53
CA ARG A 338 -19.22 -27.29 3.18
C ARG A 338 -18.28 -27.95 4.20
N ALA A 339 -17.63 -27.16 5.06
CA ALA A 339 -16.74 -27.62 6.13
C ALA A 339 -17.46 -28.09 7.42
N ALA A 340 -18.71 -27.66 7.67
CA ALA A 340 -19.47 -28.06 8.87
C ALA A 340 -19.78 -29.57 8.90
N SER A 341 -19.78 -30.23 7.74
CA SER A 341 -19.97 -31.68 7.63
C SER A 341 -18.70 -32.49 7.99
N ARG A 342 -17.50 -31.89 8.01
CA ARG A 342 -16.22 -32.61 8.21
C ARG A 342 -15.58 -32.48 9.59
N ARG A 343 -16.04 -31.56 10.44
CA ARG A 343 -15.55 -31.41 11.83
C ARG A 343 -16.70 -31.39 12.84
N GLY A 344 -17.57 -32.39 12.78
CA GLY A 344 -18.29 -32.79 13.99
C GLY A 344 -17.26 -33.39 14.96
N LEU A 345 -16.92 -32.69 16.05
CA LEU A 345 -16.66 -33.28 17.38
C LEU A 345 -16.02 -32.34 18.42
N ARG A 346 -15.56 -31.11 18.11
CA ARG A 346 -15.04 -30.18 19.14
C ARG A 346 -15.25 -28.71 18.79
N GLY A 347 -16.38 -28.14 19.17
CA GLY A 347 -16.67 -26.71 19.04
C GLY A 347 -18.18 -26.51 18.98
N GLY A 348 -18.70 -25.44 19.59
CA GLY A 348 -20.14 -25.15 19.65
C GLY A 348 -20.79 -24.86 18.29
N PRO A 349 -22.03 -24.34 18.26
CA PRO A 349 -22.75 -24.05 17.02
C PRO A 349 -21.95 -23.13 16.09
N VAL A 350 -21.85 -23.49 14.80
CA VAL A 350 -21.18 -22.70 13.76
C VAL A 350 -22.22 -21.89 13.00
N GLY A 351 -22.04 -20.58 12.92
CA GLY A 351 -22.92 -19.67 12.17
C GLY A 351 -22.78 -19.85 10.65
N PHE A 352 -23.87 -19.66 9.92
CA PHE A 352 -23.85 -19.70 8.44
C PHE A 352 -23.59 -18.31 7.88
N VAL A 353 -22.66 -18.20 6.93
CA VAL A 353 -22.33 -16.92 6.31
C VAL A 353 -23.38 -16.58 5.26
N ILE A 354 -23.91 -15.36 5.38
CA ILE A 354 -24.78 -14.75 4.38
C ILE A 354 -23.93 -13.84 3.50
N ASP A 355 -24.08 -13.98 2.19
CA ASP A 355 -23.39 -13.12 1.23
C ASP A 355 -23.93 -11.69 1.29
N SER A 356 -23.03 -10.72 1.31
CA SER A 356 -23.39 -9.29 1.43
C SER A 356 -24.13 -8.79 0.20
N ASP A 357 -23.88 -9.39 -0.97
CA ASP A 357 -24.55 -9.04 -2.23
C ASP A 357 -26.03 -9.45 -2.25
N GLN A 358 -26.45 -10.42 -1.43
CA GLN A 358 -27.85 -10.85 -1.35
C GLN A 358 -28.73 -9.94 -0.49
N ILE A 359 -28.13 -9.17 0.43
CA ILE A 359 -28.85 -8.27 1.34
C ILE A 359 -29.01 -6.87 0.72
N LEU A 360 -28.06 -6.43 -0.11
CA LEU A 360 -28.05 -5.07 -0.69
C LEU A 360 -29.06 -4.84 -1.84
N HIS A 361 -29.76 -5.89 -2.29
CA HIS A 361 -30.71 -5.79 -3.41
C HIS A 361 -32.12 -5.26 -3.04
N ASP A 362 -32.37 -4.90 -1.78
CA ASP A 362 -33.68 -4.42 -1.30
C ASP A 362 -33.74 -2.91 -0.97
N HIS A 363 -32.89 -2.08 -1.59
CA HIS A 363 -33.01 -0.62 -1.53
C HIS A 363 -33.04 0.08 -2.89
#